data_AF-A0AAW0BJF1-F1
#
_entry.id   AF-A0AAW0BJF1-F1
#
_cell.length_a   1.000
_cell.length_b   1.000
_cell.length_c   1.000
_cell.angle_alpha   90.00
_cell.angle_beta   90.00
_cell.angle_gamma   90.00
#
_symmetry.space_group_name_H-M   'P 1'
#
loop_
_entity.id
_entity.type
_entity.pdbx_description
1 polymer ?
#
loop_
_entity_poly.entity_id
_entity_poly.type
_entity_poly.pdbx_seq_one_letter_code
_entity_poly.pdbx_strand_id
1 'polypeptide(L)'
;LTKRSVHCETSGGSPSTGDAQAASQFIQGLGHANSCCQNNQGGSWCTTMYCTGSACVGICNNTPGVNFPGCDFCDDVGNGLLDLSNSCSSGGRSGGQVDLPFDLHAILFHS
;
A
#
# COMPACT_ATOMS: atom_id res chain seq x y z
N LEU A 1 3.49 -9.37 18.16
CA LEU A 1 2.73 -8.85 17.01
C LEU A 1 2.68 -7.34 17.15
N THR A 2 3.61 -6.63 16.51
CA THR A 2 3.59 -5.16 16.45
C THR A 2 2.38 -4.77 15.61
N LYS A 3 1.41 -4.07 16.20
CA LYS A 3 0.23 -3.58 15.47
C LYS A 3 0.73 -2.59 14.41
N ARG A 4 0.64 -2.94 13.12
CA ARG A 4 0.84 -1.97 12.04
C ARG A 4 -0.22 -0.88 12.19
N SER A 5 0.19 0.39 12.09
CA SER A 5 -0.76 1.49 12.10
C SER A 5 -1.50 1.50 10.76
N VAL A 6 -2.82 1.39 10.82
CA VAL A 6 -3.69 1.39 9.63
C VAL A 6 -4.57 2.61 9.71
N HIS A 7 -4.58 3.41 8.66
CA HIS A 7 -5.50 4.53 8.50
C HIS A 7 -6.43 4.24 7.33
N CYS A 8 -7.72 4.10 7.64
CA CYS A 8 -8.74 3.71 6.67
C CYS A 8 -9.27 4.90 5.89
N GLU A 9 -9.44 4.72 4.59
CA GLU A 9 -10.23 5.57 3.72
C GLU A 9 -11.32 4.69 3.10
N THR A 10 -12.59 5.10 3.19
CA THR A 10 -13.71 4.36 2.59
C THR A 10 -14.74 5.27 1.91
N SER A 11 -14.36 6.47 1.51
CA SER A 11 -15.25 7.38 0.78
C SER A 11 -15.50 6.88 -0.64
N GLY A 12 -16.31 7.62 -1.41
CA GLY A 12 -16.49 7.36 -2.84
C GLY A 12 -15.19 7.41 -3.65
N GLY A 13 -14.13 8.02 -3.10
CA GLY A 13 -12.78 8.04 -3.68
C GLY A 13 -11.93 6.81 -3.34
N SER A 14 -12.47 5.81 -2.63
CA SER A 14 -11.78 4.54 -2.38
C SER A 14 -12.11 3.47 -3.41
N PRO A 15 -11.19 2.55 -3.72
CA PRO A 15 -11.44 1.48 -4.67
C PRO A 15 -12.44 0.45 -4.13
N SER A 16 -12.94 -0.41 -5.02
CA SER A 16 -13.79 -1.54 -4.60
C SER A 16 -13.00 -2.50 -3.72
N THR A 17 -13.65 -3.10 -2.70
CA THR A 17 -12.97 -4.05 -1.80
C THR A 17 -12.37 -5.25 -2.57
N GLY A 18 -13.03 -5.70 -3.64
CA GLY A 18 -12.53 -6.81 -4.46
C GLY A 18 -11.24 -6.44 -5.21
N ASP A 19 -11.20 -5.26 -5.84
CA ASP A 19 -10.02 -4.78 -6.54
C ASP A 19 -8.88 -4.50 -5.56
N ALA A 20 -9.20 -3.93 -4.39
CA ALA A 20 -8.27 -3.67 -3.31
C ALA A 20 -7.56 -4.96 -2.86
N GLN A 21 -8.33 -6.02 -2.60
CA GLN A 21 -7.79 -7.32 -2.22
C GLN A 21 -6.96 -7.93 -3.35
N ALA A 22 -7.44 -7.87 -4.61
CA ALA A 22 -6.71 -8.39 -5.76
C ALA A 22 -5.35 -7.68 -5.96
N ALA A 23 -5.31 -6.35 -5.81
CA ALA A 23 -4.08 -5.58 -5.89
C ALA A 23 -3.10 -5.95 -4.77
N SER A 24 -3.62 -6.10 -3.54
CA SER A 24 -2.82 -6.46 -2.37
C SER A 24 -2.25 -7.88 -2.50
N GLN A 25 -3.04 -8.84 -2.98
CA GLN A 25 -2.62 -10.22 -3.25
C GLN A 25 -1.57 -10.30 -4.35
N PHE A 26 -1.67 -9.46 -5.39
CA PHE A 26 -0.64 -9.41 -6.43
C PHE A 26 0.71 -8.99 -5.85
N ILE A 27 0.74 -7.92 -5.06
CA ILE A 27 1.97 -7.44 -4.41
C ILE A 27 2.53 -8.49 -3.46
N GLN A 28 1.67 -9.10 -2.63
CA GLN A 28 2.06 -10.20 -1.74
C GLN A 28 2.66 -11.38 -2.52
N GLY A 29 2.06 -11.73 -3.67
CA GLY A 29 2.45 -12.83 -4.53
C GLY A 29 3.79 -12.65 -5.25
N LEU A 30 4.34 -11.42 -5.31
CA LEU A 30 5.71 -11.19 -5.76
C LEU A 30 6.73 -11.84 -4.81
N GLY A 31 6.36 -12.01 -3.54
CA GLY A 31 7.14 -12.73 -2.55
C GLY A 31 8.39 -11.99 -2.07
N HIS A 32 9.06 -12.62 -1.10
CA HIS A 32 10.25 -12.08 -0.42
C HIS A 32 11.50 -11.95 -1.30
N ALA A 33 11.49 -12.56 -2.50
CA ALA A 33 12.58 -12.43 -3.47
C ALA A 33 12.56 -11.09 -4.21
N ASN A 34 11.46 -10.33 -4.09
CA ASN A 34 11.28 -9.04 -4.72
C ASN A 34 11.18 -7.93 -3.67
N SER A 35 11.80 -6.79 -3.98
CA SER A 35 11.72 -5.58 -3.17
C SER A 35 10.74 -4.59 -3.78
N CYS A 36 9.86 -4.09 -2.94
CA CYS A 36 8.92 -3.04 -3.25
C CYS A 36 9.56 -1.73 -2.79
N CYS A 37 9.97 -0.91 -3.75
CA CYS A 37 10.78 0.27 -3.49
C CYS A 37 10.08 1.56 -3.89
N GLN A 38 10.18 2.53 -3.01
CA GLN A 38 9.92 3.93 -3.33
C GLN A 38 11.10 4.46 -4.15
N ASN A 39 10.82 4.87 -5.38
CA ASN A 39 11.80 5.36 -6.36
C ASN A 39 11.45 6.77 -6.91
N ASN A 40 10.38 7.39 -6.44
CA ASN A 40 9.95 8.71 -6.90
C ASN A 40 10.58 9.84 -6.07
N GLN A 41 11.46 10.63 -6.68
CA GLN A 41 12.17 11.73 -6.00
C GLN A 41 11.39 13.07 -6.02
N GLY A 42 10.19 13.10 -6.61
CA GLY A 42 9.40 14.32 -6.78
C GLY A 42 8.05 14.27 -6.05
N GLY A 43 7.58 15.45 -5.60
CA GLY A 43 6.22 15.64 -5.12
C GLY A 43 5.89 14.83 -3.86
N SER A 44 5.01 13.83 -3.99
CA SER A 44 4.45 13.02 -2.89
C SER A 44 5.39 11.96 -2.34
N TRP A 45 6.58 11.77 -2.94
CA TRP A 45 7.51 10.69 -2.56
C TRP A 45 6.84 9.32 -2.55
N CYS A 46 5.91 9.09 -3.48
CA CYS A 46 5.21 7.84 -3.66
C CYS A 46 5.51 7.23 -5.03
N THR A 47 5.72 5.92 -5.06
CA THR A 47 5.84 5.13 -6.29
C THR A 47 4.63 4.22 -6.39
N THR A 48 3.86 4.36 -7.48
CA THR A 48 2.79 3.42 -7.80
C THR A 48 3.42 2.12 -8.28
N MET A 49 3.06 1.00 -7.65
CA MET A 49 3.63 -0.31 -7.90
C MET A 49 2.76 -1.16 -8.83
N TYR A 50 1.45 -1.13 -8.61
CA TYR A 50 0.51 -1.94 -9.37
C TYR A 50 -0.89 -1.33 -9.33
N CYS A 51 -1.65 -1.47 -10.42
CA CYS A 51 -3.06 -1.10 -10.48
C CYS A 51 -3.87 -2.21 -11.14
N THR A 52 -5.05 -2.49 -10.60
CA THR A 52 -6.02 -3.44 -11.17
C THR A 52 -7.44 -3.01 -10.84
N GLY A 53 -8.34 -3.09 -11.82
CA GLY A 53 -9.71 -2.62 -11.66
C GLY A 53 -9.75 -1.14 -11.23
N SER A 54 -10.42 -0.87 -10.11
CA SER A 54 -10.45 0.47 -9.49
C SER A 54 -9.30 0.74 -8.51
N ALA A 55 -8.47 -0.24 -8.17
CA ALA A 55 -7.45 -0.12 -7.12
C ALA A 55 -6.04 0.09 -7.68
N CYS A 56 -5.28 0.96 -7.02
CA CYS A 56 -3.84 1.11 -7.17
C CYS A 56 -3.15 0.96 -5.82
N VAL A 57 -1.96 0.39 -5.86
CA VAL A 57 -1.05 0.28 -4.72
C VAL A 57 0.15 1.18 -4.94
N GLY A 58 0.49 1.97 -3.93
CA GLY A 58 1.71 2.75 -3.88
C GLY A 58 2.55 2.43 -2.66
N ILE A 59 3.84 2.72 -2.74
CA ILE A 59 4.75 2.76 -1.61
C ILE A 59 5.36 4.15 -1.50
N CYS A 60 5.42 4.68 -0.30
CA CYS A 60 5.78 6.06 -0.03
C CYS A 60 6.72 6.15 1.17
N ASN A 61 7.53 7.19 1.22
CA ASN A 61 8.27 7.53 2.44
C ASN A 61 7.36 8.35 3.36
N ASN A 62 7.36 8.04 4.66
CA ASN A 62 6.66 8.84 5.67
C ASN A 62 7.29 10.23 5.80
N THR A 63 8.63 10.29 5.77
CA THR A 63 9.36 11.55 5.84
C THR A 63 9.97 11.88 4.46
N PRO A 64 9.64 13.04 3.87
CA PRO A 64 10.30 13.50 2.66
C PRO A 64 11.83 13.59 2.85
N GLY A 65 12.60 12.97 1.94
CA GLY A 65 14.06 13.09 1.91
C GLY A 65 14.87 12.20 2.86
N VAL A 66 14.26 11.31 3.64
CA VAL A 66 15.01 10.27 4.38
C VAL A 66 15.07 8.96 3.57
N ASN A 67 16.23 8.30 3.57
CA ASN A 67 16.50 6.98 2.99
C ASN A 67 15.89 6.73 1.59
N PHE A 68 16.53 7.29 0.57
CA PHE A 68 16.18 7.02 -0.83
C PHE A 68 17.22 6.09 -1.50
N PRO A 69 16.79 5.04 -2.24
CA PRO A 69 15.43 4.49 -2.27
C PRO A 69 15.11 3.75 -0.97
N GLY A 70 13.87 3.91 -0.49
CA GLY A 70 13.35 3.16 0.65
C GLY A 70 12.65 1.90 0.13
N CYS A 71 13.11 0.73 0.56
CA CYS A 71 12.61 -0.55 0.09
C CYS A 71 12.16 -1.43 1.26
N ASP A 72 11.13 -2.22 1.00
CA ASP A 72 10.72 -3.33 1.87
C ASP A 72 10.42 -4.58 1.02
N PHE A 73 10.27 -5.73 1.65
CA PHE A 73 9.91 -6.96 0.94
C PHE A 73 8.46 -6.90 0.47
N CYS A 74 8.21 -7.27 -0.78
CA CYS A 74 6.86 -7.14 -1.35
C CYS A 74 5.81 -8.01 -0.65
N ASP A 75 6.20 -9.13 -0.03
CA ASP A 75 5.29 -9.93 0.79
C ASP A 75 4.87 -9.20 2.06
N ASP A 76 5.79 -8.52 2.74
CA ASP A 76 5.48 -7.68 3.92
C ASP A 76 4.59 -6.49 3.55
N VAL A 77 4.86 -5.84 2.42
CA VAL A 77 4.02 -4.76 1.89
C VAL A 77 2.61 -5.28 1.56
N GLY A 78 2.53 -6.39 0.83
CA GLY A 78 1.27 -7.03 0.45
C GLY A 78 0.47 -7.50 1.66
N ASN A 79 1.13 -8.06 2.68
CA ASN A 79 0.50 -8.42 3.96
C ASN A 79 -0.11 -7.20 4.65
N GLY A 80 0.62 -6.08 4.72
CA GLY A 80 0.11 -4.83 5.30
C GLY A 80 -1.11 -4.31 4.55
N LEU A 81 -1.09 -4.35 3.22
CA LEU A 81 -2.21 -3.92 2.38
C LEU A 81 -3.42 -4.84 2.50
N LEU A 82 -3.21 -6.15 2.68
CA LEU A 82 -4.28 -7.10 2.98
C LEU A 82 -4.92 -6.81 4.34
N ASP A 83 -4.10 -6.59 5.37
CA ASP A 83 -4.56 -6.19 6.70
C ASP A 83 -5.41 -4.91 6.62
N LEU A 84 -4.95 -3.92 5.85
CA LEU A 84 -5.69 -2.70 5.55
C LEU A 84 -7.01 -3.00 4.84
N SER A 85 -6.98 -3.78 3.75
CA SER A 85 -8.16 -4.03 2.94
C SER A 85 -9.28 -4.72 3.74
N ASN A 86 -8.89 -5.65 4.63
CA ASN A 86 -9.79 -6.40 5.49
C ASN A 86 -10.29 -5.57 6.68
N SER A 87 -9.43 -4.73 7.27
CA SER A 87 -9.79 -3.89 8.42
C SER A 87 -10.63 -2.66 8.02
N CYS A 88 -10.39 -2.13 6.82
CA CYS A 88 -11.01 -0.91 6.32
C CYS A 88 -12.14 -1.17 5.32
N SER A 89 -12.59 -2.40 5.11
CA SER A 89 -13.70 -2.67 4.19
C SER A 89 -15.02 -2.14 4.74
N SER A 90 -15.61 -1.13 4.09
CA SER A 90 -16.92 -0.58 4.43
C SER A 90 -17.70 -0.18 3.18
N GLY A 91 -18.98 -0.55 3.09
CA GLY A 91 -19.84 -0.20 1.94
C GLY A 91 -19.36 -0.73 0.58
N GLY A 92 -18.56 -1.80 0.57
CA GLY A 92 -17.93 -2.35 -0.65
C GLY A 92 -16.73 -1.55 -1.14
N ARG A 93 -16.23 -0.60 -0.35
CA ARG A 93 -15.03 0.20 -0.62
C ARG A 93 -13.97 -0.09 0.42
N SER A 94 -12.71 -0.03 0.00
CA SER A 94 -11.58 -0.22 0.91
C SER A 94 -10.33 0.49 0.38
N GLY A 95 -9.78 1.41 1.16
CA GLY A 95 -8.61 2.21 0.82
C GLY A 95 -7.89 2.70 2.07
N GLY A 96 -6.82 3.48 1.86
CA GLY A 96 -6.08 4.14 2.92
C GLY A 96 -4.59 3.83 2.90
N GLN A 97 -3.95 3.87 4.08
CA GLN A 97 -2.52 3.65 4.25
C GLN A 97 -2.18 2.74 5.43
N VAL A 98 -1.08 2.01 5.29
CA VAL A 98 -0.52 1.15 6.33
C VAL A 98 0.97 1.46 6.51
N ASP A 99 1.38 1.67 7.75
CA ASP A 99 2.78 1.93 8.09
C ASP A 99 3.60 0.65 7.98
N LEU A 100 4.79 0.80 7.40
CA LEU A 100 5.78 -0.24 7.18
C LEU A 100 7.08 0.09 7.95
N PRO A 101 7.99 -0.88 8.10
CA PRO A 101 9.36 -0.61 8.54
C PRO A 101 10.09 0.42 7.68
N PHE A 102 11.25 0.87 8.15
CA PHE A 102 12.16 1.76 7.41
C PHE A 102 11.58 3.14 7.03
N ASP A 103 10.62 3.64 7.80
CA ASP A 103 9.92 4.91 7.57
C ASP A 103 9.15 4.94 6.24
N LEU A 104 8.60 3.80 5.85
CA LEU A 104 7.74 3.63 4.69
C LEU A 104 6.27 3.51 5.11
N HIS A 105 5.38 3.81 4.18
CA HIS A 105 3.99 3.37 4.23
C HIS A 105 3.56 2.89 2.86
N ALA A 106 2.67 1.91 2.85
CA ALA A 106 1.98 1.50 1.63
C ALA A 106 0.59 2.12 1.59
N ILE A 107 0.18 2.54 0.41
CA ILE A 107 -1.14 3.14 0.17
C ILE A 107 -1.95 2.27 -0.77
N LEU A 108 -3.24 2.20 -0.50
CA LEU A 108 -4.25 1.60 -1.34
C LEU A 108 -5.24 2.71 -1.73
N PHE A 109 -5.29 3.07 -3.00
CA PHE A 109 -6.05 4.22 -3.48
C PHE A 109 -6.80 3.91 -4.76
N HIS A 110 -7.79 4.74 -5.11
CA HIS A 110 -8.55 4.60 -6.34
C HIS A 110 -7.75 5.12 -7.53
N SER A 111 -7.74 4.38 -8.64
CA SER A 111 -7.10 4.76 -9.92
C SER A 111 -7.73 5.99 -10.56
#